data_AF-A0A5E4XK05-F1
#
_entry.id   AF-A0A5E4XK05-F1
#
_cell.length_a   1.000
_cell.length_b   1.000
_cell.length_c   1.000
_cell.angle_alpha   90.00
_cell.angle_beta   90.00
_cell.angle_gamma   90.00
#
_symmetry.space_group_name_H-M   'P 1'
#
loop_
_entity.id
_entity.type
_entity.pdbx_description
1 polymer ?
#
loop_
_entity_poly.entity_id
_entity_poly.type
_entity_poly.pdbx_seq_one_letter_code
_entity_poly.pdbx_strand_id
1 'polypeptide(L)'
;MTSASAAPIEAIKLGGLTIQYLIDGTATGGMGVFELTVLPGARVPPPHSHTNNEECVYVLEGKLRYSVDGEVRDLAPGEWMHTPRESVHHFSNPHSETARALIVLTPDIGAQYFRDIGAVVNAGGPPDRAKLVAVMTRYGLVPAPPQ
;
A
#
# COMPACT_ATOMS: atom_id res chain seq x y z
N MET A 1 -4.18 -14.66 -28.49
CA MET A 1 -5.03 -14.00 -27.49
C MET A 1 -4.58 -12.56 -27.40
N THR A 2 -5.38 -11.63 -27.88
CA THR A 2 -5.09 -10.19 -27.80
C THR A 2 -5.26 -9.76 -26.34
N SER A 3 -4.15 -9.44 -25.67
CA SER A 3 -4.20 -8.73 -24.39
C SER A 3 -4.89 -7.39 -24.66
N ALA A 4 -6.13 -7.25 -24.18
CA ALA A 4 -6.76 -5.95 -24.12
C ALA A 4 -5.96 -5.15 -23.08
N SER A 5 -5.24 -4.13 -23.53
CA SER A 5 -4.77 -3.07 -22.63
C SER A 5 -6.02 -2.52 -21.96
N ALA A 6 -6.25 -2.89 -20.70
CA ALA A 6 -7.27 -2.24 -19.90
C ALA A 6 -6.97 -0.74 -19.90
N ALA A 7 -8.00 0.11 -20.01
CA ALA A 7 -7.82 1.54 -19.84
C ALA A 7 -7.11 1.79 -18.49
N PRO A 8 -6.14 2.70 -18.41
CA PRO A 8 -5.42 2.95 -17.16
C PRO A 8 -6.42 3.36 -16.08
N ILE A 9 -6.35 2.66 -14.94
CA ILE A 9 -7.14 3.00 -13.76
C ILE A 9 -6.67 4.37 -13.28
N GLU A 10 -7.58 5.30 -13.00
CA GLU A 10 -7.20 6.62 -12.49
C GLU A 10 -6.40 6.50 -11.18
N ALA A 11 -5.32 7.28 -11.07
CA ALA A 11 -4.47 7.32 -9.89
C ALA A 11 -5.27 7.75 -8.64
N ILE A 12 -5.16 6.98 -7.57
CA ILE A 12 -5.82 7.25 -6.30
C ILE A 12 -4.84 8.03 -5.41
N LYS A 13 -5.23 9.23 -4.96
CA LYS A 13 -4.40 10.09 -4.11
C LYS A 13 -4.86 10.05 -2.65
N LEU A 14 -3.94 9.75 -1.74
CA LEU A 14 -4.16 9.66 -0.30
C LEU A 14 -3.15 10.55 0.44
N GLY A 15 -3.47 11.83 0.61
CA GLY A 15 -2.51 12.80 1.15
C GLY A 15 -1.21 12.84 0.34
N GLY A 16 -0.09 12.48 0.96
CA GLY A 16 1.24 12.41 0.32
C GLY A 16 1.53 11.10 -0.43
N LEU A 17 0.52 10.24 -0.60
CA LEU A 17 0.63 8.97 -1.33
C LEU A 17 -0.13 9.03 -2.64
N THR A 18 0.39 8.38 -3.68
CA THR A 18 -0.33 8.12 -4.93
C THR A 18 -0.24 6.64 -5.28
N ILE A 19 -1.39 6.03 -5.59
CA ILE A 19 -1.53 4.63 -5.96
C ILE A 19 -2.00 4.56 -7.41
N GLN A 20 -1.18 3.97 -8.28
CA GLN A 20 -1.49 3.78 -9.68
C GLN A 20 -1.57 2.29 -9.99
N TYR A 21 -2.78 1.77 -10.12
CA TYR A 21 -2.98 0.36 -10.47
C TYR A 21 -2.53 0.07 -11.90
N LEU A 22 -1.85 -1.07 -12.05
CA LEU A 22 -1.45 -1.68 -13.33
C LEU A 22 -2.29 -2.94 -13.59
N ILE A 23 -2.55 -3.73 -12.55
CA ILE A 23 -3.40 -4.93 -12.59
C ILE A 23 -4.32 -4.89 -11.39
N ASP A 24 -5.64 -4.88 -11.63
CA ASP A 24 -6.66 -5.12 -10.60
C ASP A 24 -7.10 -6.60 -10.69
N GLY A 25 -6.70 -7.37 -9.69
CA GLY A 25 -6.92 -8.82 -9.64
C GLY A 25 -8.24 -9.23 -8.99
N THR A 26 -9.03 -8.27 -8.49
CA THR A 26 -10.17 -8.57 -7.62
C THR A 26 -11.26 -9.38 -8.31
N ALA A 27 -11.51 -9.15 -9.60
CA ALA A 27 -12.54 -9.85 -10.36
C ALA A 27 -12.26 -11.36 -10.51
N THR A 28 -11.01 -11.78 -10.39
CA THR A 28 -10.58 -13.19 -10.56
C THR A 28 -10.01 -13.80 -9.29
N GLY A 29 -9.93 -13.03 -8.19
CA GLY A 29 -9.17 -13.42 -7.00
C GLY A 29 -7.67 -13.55 -7.26
N GLY A 30 -7.17 -12.91 -8.34
CA GLY A 30 -5.78 -12.93 -8.76
C GLY A 30 -4.94 -11.87 -8.05
N MET A 31 -3.75 -11.61 -8.58
CA MET A 31 -2.82 -10.63 -8.02
C MET A 31 -3.20 -9.19 -8.34
N GLY A 32 -2.95 -8.29 -7.39
CA GLY A 32 -2.94 -6.85 -7.60
C GLY A 32 -1.52 -6.37 -7.85
N VAL A 33 -1.35 -5.48 -8.82
CA VAL A 33 -0.07 -4.83 -9.09
C VAL A 33 -0.29 -3.34 -9.25
N PHE A 34 0.40 -2.53 -8.46
CA PHE A 34 0.30 -1.08 -8.53
C PHE A 34 1.62 -0.38 -8.20
N GLU A 35 1.84 0.79 -8.77
CA GLU A 35 2.89 1.69 -8.33
C GLU A 35 2.39 2.51 -7.13
N LEU A 36 3.20 2.53 -6.07
CA LEU A 36 3.05 3.39 -4.91
C LEU A 36 4.11 4.50 -4.99
N THR A 37 3.66 5.76 -4.98
CA THR A 37 4.53 6.93 -4.80
C THR A 37 4.36 7.46 -3.38
N VAL A 38 5.48 7.70 -2.69
CA VAL A 38 5.52 8.17 -1.29
C VAL A 38 6.37 9.44 -1.22
N LEU A 39 5.73 10.59 -0.99
CA LEU A 39 6.45 11.86 -0.79
C LEU A 39 7.30 11.86 0.50
N PRO A 40 8.37 12.66 0.56
CA PRO A 40 9.14 12.88 1.79
C PRO A 40 8.24 13.23 2.97
N GLY A 41 8.38 12.50 4.08
CA GLY A 41 7.62 12.76 5.30
C GLY A 41 6.10 12.55 5.17
N ALA A 42 5.63 11.88 4.13
CA ALA A 42 4.22 11.58 3.95
C ALA A 42 3.65 10.83 5.17
N ARG A 43 2.40 11.16 5.53
CA ARG A 43 1.64 10.37 6.50
C ARG A 43 1.25 9.05 5.82
N VAL A 44 1.57 7.95 6.47
CA VAL A 44 1.39 6.57 6.01
C VAL A 44 0.44 5.81 6.93
N PRO A 45 -0.13 4.67 6.49
CA PRO A 45 -0.90 3.80 7.38
C PRO A 45 -0.07 3.36 8.60
N PRO A 46 -0.70 3.15 9.78
CA PRO A 46 0.01 2.56 10.91
C PRO A 46 0.50 1.14 10.55
N PRO A 47 1.45 0.58 11.32
CA PRO A 47 1.85 -0.82 11.17
C PRO A 47 0.63 -1.74 11.23
N HIS A 48 0.56 -2.71 10.32
CA HIS A 48 -0.58 -3.60 10.18
C HIS A 48 -0.18 -4.92 9.51
N SER A 49 -1.06 -5.91 9.58
CA SER A 49 -0.93 -7.15 8.81
C SER A 49 -2.14 -7.36 7.91
N HIS A 50 -1.99 -8.24 6.91
CA HIS A 50 -3.08 -8.68 6.04
C HIS A 50 -3.44 -10.12 6.39
N THR A 51 -4.73 -10.41 6.57
CA THR A 51 -5.18 -11.78 6.91
C THR A 51 -5.06 -12.73 5.73
N ASN A 52 -5.24 -12.21 4.51
CA ASN A 52 -5.39 -13.04 3.31
C ASN A 52 -4.27 -12.84 2.30
N ASN A 53 -3.57 -11.70 2.32
CA ASN A 53 -2.70 -11.25 1.26
C ASN A 53 -1.24 -11.39 1.67
N GLU A 54 -0.40 -11.84 0.75
CA GLU A 54 1.04 -11.62 0.83
C GLU A 54 1.37 -10.35 0.03
N GLU A 55 2.37 -9.60 0.50
CA GLU A 55 2.84 -8.38 -0.17
C GLU A 55 4.31 -8.52 -0.56
N CYS A 56 4.67 -8.04 -1.75
CA CYS A 56 6.05 -7.75 -2.09
C CYS A 56 6.17 -6.28 -2.49
N VAL A 57 7.09 -5.58 -1.85
CA VAL A 57 7.51 -4.23 -2.23
C VAL A 57 8.81 -4.30 -3.01
N TYR A 58 8.87 -3.65 -4.17
CA TYR A 58 10.06 -3.53 -5.00
C TYR A 58 10.31 -2.06 -5.34
N VAL A 59 11.44 -1.49 -4.93
CA VAL A 59 11.70 -0.06 -5.11
C VAL A 59 12.16 0.25 -6.54
N LEU A 60 11.52 1.24 -7.15
CA LEU A 60 11.78 1.72 -8.51
C LEU A 60 12.63 3.00 -8.53
N GLU A 61 12.40 3.90 -7.55
CA GLU A 61 13.03 5.22 -7.47
C GLU A 61 13.12 5.67 -6.01
N GLY A 62 14.15 6.44 -5.66
CA GLY A 62 14.36 6.94 -4.30
C GLY A 62 14.68 5.82 -3.29
N LYS A 63 14.41 6.08 -2.01
CA LYS A 63 14.55 5.10 -0.93
C LYS A 63 13.27 4.98 -0.14
N LEU A 64 12.88 3.76 0.21
CA LEU A 64 11.71 3.49 1.05
C LEU A 64 12.14 2.71 2.28
N ARG A 65 11.88 3.25 3.47
CA ARG A 65 12.03 2.49 4.70
C ARG A 65 10.87 1.52 4.80
N TYR A 66 11.18 0.23 4.87
CA TYR A 66 10.20 -0.83 5.01
C TYR A 66 10.56 -1.72 6.19
N SER A 67 9.56 -2.24 6.88
CA SER A 67 9.76 -3.18 7.97
C SER A 67 8.77 -4.33 7.93
N VAL A 68 9.23 -5.53 8.28
CA VAL A 68 8.40 -6.74 8.46
C VAL A 68 8.87 -7.46 9.72
N ASP A 69 7.96 -7.73 10.64
CA ASP A 69 8.21 -8.47 11.88
C ASP A 69 9.47 -8.01 12.67
N GLY A 70 9.69 -6.68 12.67
CA GLY A 70 10.80 -6.05 13.40
C GLY A 70 12.11 -5.92 12.62
N GLU A 71 12.27 -6.58 11.47
CA GLU A 71 13.35 -6.27 10.54
C GLU A 71 13.04 -4.95 9.83
N VAL A 72 13.98 -4.00 9.84
CA VAL A 72 13.83 -2.69 9.19
C VAL A 72 14.95 -2.47 8.19
N ARG A 73 14.62 -2.09 6.96
CA ARG A 73 15.58 -1.76 5.90
C ARG A 73 15.17 -0.49 5.15
N ASP A 74 16.16 0.29 4.74
CA ASP A 74 15.98 1.38 3.77
C ASP A 74 16.28 0.80 2.38
N LEU A 75 15.22 0.45 1.64
CA LEU A 75 15.30 -0.18 0.33
C LEU A 75 15.62 0.86 -0.75
N ALA A 76 16.65 0.62 -1.54
CA ALA A 76 17.07 1.41 -2.70
C ALA A 76 16.53 0.82 -4.03
N PRO A 77 16.64 1.51 -5.17
CA PRO A 77 16.12 1.01 -6.44
C PRO A 77 16.70 -0.36 -6.80
N GLY A 78 15.82 -1.30 -7.13
CA GLY A 78 16.17 -2.70 -7.41
C GLY A 78 16.08 -3.62 -6.19
N GLU A 79 15.97 -3.07 -4.99
CA GLU A 79 15.81 -3.84 -3.76
C GLU A 79 14.33 -4.06 -3.42
N TRP A 80 14.07 -5.12 -2.66
CA TRP A 80 12.73 -5.55 -2.33
C TRP A 80 12.64 -6.15 -0.92
N MET A 81 11.40 -6.31 -0.46
CA MET A 81 11.06 -7.03 0.76
C MET A 81 9.72 -7.74 0.59
N HIS A 82 9.63 -8.96 1.10
CA HIS A 82 8.42 -9.75 1.11
C HIS A 82 7.80 -9.73 2.51
N THR A 83 6.49 -9.55 2.55
CA THR A 83 5.65 -9.61 3.74
C THR A 83 4.74 -10.83 3.63
N PRO A 84 5.01 -11.90 4.39
CA PRO A 84 4.11 -13.03 4.50
C PRO A 84 2.74 -12.63 5.07
N ARG A 85 1.74 -13.48 4.88
CA ARG A 85 0.42 -13.29 5.50
C ARG A 85 0.56 -13.18 7.01
N GLU A 86 -0.29 -12.37 7.62
CA GLU A 86 -0.35 -12.14 9.07
C GLU A 86 0.90 -11.47 9.68
N SER A 87 2.02 -11.36 8.96
CA SER A 87 3.20 -10.60 9.39
C SER A 87 2.90 -9.10 9.44
N VAL A 88 3.37 -8.46 10.51
CA VAL A 88 3.18 -7.02 10.70
C VAL A 88 4.23 -6.29 9.88
N HIS A 89 3.77 -5.41 8.99
CA HIS A 89 4.63 -4.57 8.19
C HIS A 89 4.27 -3.09 8.28
N HIS A 90 5.21 -2.27 7.83
CA HIS A 90 5.06 -0.83 7.76
C HIS A 90 6.04 -0.26 6.73
N PHE A 91 5.67 0.84 6.10
CA PHE A 91 6.56 1.61 5.22
C PHE A 91 6.54 3.09 5.62
N SER A 92 7.64 3.78 5.37
CA SER A 92 7.72 5.23 5.52
C SER A 92 8.77 5.82 4.59
N ASN A 93 8.69 7.12 4.31
CA ASN A 93 9.74 7.83 3.61
C ASN A 93 10.35 8.91 4.53
N PRO A 94 11.32 8.56 5.38
CA PRO A 94 12.04 9.52 6.22
C PRO A 94 13.12 10.29 5.44
N HIS A 95 13.26 10.06 4.13
CA HIS A 95 14.31 10.64 3.29
C HIS A 95 13.82 11.92 2.60
N SER A 96 14.75 12.62 1.94
CA SER A 96 14.49 13.91 1.29
C SER A 96 13.89 13.81 -0.12
N GLU A 97 13.98 12.64 -0.76
CA GLU A 97 13.52 12.42 -2.13
C GLU A 97 12.23 11.60 -2.15
N THR A 98 11.40 11.82 -3.17
CA THR A 98 10.22 10.99 -3.41
C THR A 98 10.65 9.55 -3.67
N ALA A 99 9.95 8.60 -3.04
CA ALA A 99 10.14 7.18 -3.29
C ALA A 99 9.03 6.65 -4.20
N ARG A 100 9.38 5.75 -5.12
CA ARG A 100 8.42 4.97 -5.90
C ARG A 100 8.73 3.50 -5.77
N ALA A 101 7.70 2.68 -5.56
CA ALA A 101 7.82 1.25 -5.48
C ALA A 101 6.69 0.57 -6.24
N LEU A 102 6.96 -0.60 -6.80
CA LEU A 102 5.95 -1.53 -7.27
C LEU A 102 5.49 -2.37 -6.07
N ILE A 103 4.18 -2.41 -5.84
CA ILE A 103 3.57 -3.27 -4.84
C ILE A 103 2.84 -4.39 -5.57
N VAL A 104 3.07 -5.61 -5.10
CA VAL A 104 2.39 -6.81 -5.56
C VAL A 104 1.68 -7.44 -4.38
N LEU A 105 0.36 -7.60 -4.49
CA LEU A 105 -0.48 -8.25 -3.48
C LEU A 105 -1.14 -9.50 -4.05
N THR A 106 -1.07 -10.63 -3.34
CA THR A 106 -1.76 -11.86 -3.76
C THR A 106 -2.51 -12.54 -2.61
N PRO A 107 -3.85 -12.74 -2.72
CA PRO A 107 -4.74 -12.16 -3.72
C PRO A 107 -4.71 -10.61 -3.66
N ASP A 108 -5.32 -9.92 -4.62
CA ASP A 108 -5.44 -8.46 -4.57
C ASP A 108 -6.37 -8.01 -3.43
N ILE A 109 -6.08 -6.86 -2.85
CA ILE A 109 -6.98 -6.12 -1.94
C ILE A 109 -7.98 -5.25 -2.70
N GLY A 110 -7.59 -4.79 -3.90
CA GLY A 110 -8.40 -4.02 -4.83
C GLY A 110 -8.28 -2.50 -4.71
N ALA A 111 -8.41 -1.82 -5.84
CA ALA A 111 -8.40 -0.37 -5.92
C ALA A 111 -9.51 0.30 -5.09
N GLN A 112 -10.62 -0.41 -4.85
CA GLN A 112 -11.73 0.09 -4.02
C GLN A 112 -11.32 0.31 -2.56
N TYR A 113 -10.43 -0.52 -2.00
CA TYR A 113 -9.91 -0.31 -0.65
C TYR A 113 -9.27 1.07 -0.52
N PHE A 114 -8.39 1.43 -1.47
CA PHE A 114 -7.71 2.72 -1.46
C PHE A 114 -8.69 3.88 -1.68
N ARG A 115 -9.73 3.71 -2.51
CA ARG A 115 -10.79 4.72 -2.65
C ARG A 115 -11.55 4.95 -1.35
N ASP A 116 -11.90 3.87 -0.64
CA ASP A 116 -12.60 3.93 0.66
C ASP A 116 -11.73 4.61 1.73
N ILE A 117 -10.42 4.31 1.78
CA ILE A 117 -9.47 5.04 2.64
C ILE A 117 -9.41 6.52 2.24
N GLY A 118 -9.36 6.82 0.95
CA GLY A 118 -9.34 8.19 0.42
C GLY A 118 -10.56 9.00 0.82
N ALA A 119 -11.74 8.39 0.84
CA ALA A 119 -12.96 9.03 1.31
C ALA A 119 -12.90 9.45 2.79
N VAL A 120 -12.09 8.76 3.60
CA VAL A 120 -11.88 9.11 5.02
C VAL A 120 -10.74 10.12 5.17
N VAL A 121 -9.60 9.91 4.51
CA VAL A 121 -8.40 10.75 4.66
C VAL A 121 -8.58 12.13 4.03
N ASN A 122 -9.30 12.22 2.92
CA ASN A 122 -9.47 13.47 2.17
C ASN A 122 -10.76 14.24 2.56
N ALA A 123 -11.47 13.82 3.61
CA ALA A 123 -12.72 14.44 4.06
C ALA A 123 -12.55 15.85 4.68
N GLY A 124 -11.31 16.30 4.89
CA GLY A 124 -10.97 17.55 5.56
C GLY A 124 -10.81 17.39 7.08
N GLY A 125 -9.79 18.05 7.64
CA GLY A 125 -9.41 17.90 9.04
C GLY A 125 -8.65 16.59 9.35
N PRO A 126 -8.35 16.30 10.63
CA PRO A 126 -7.72 15.04 11.02
C PRO A 126 -8.61 13.83 10.66
N PRO A 127 -8.06 12.76 10.07
CA PRO A 127 -8.86 11.58 9.74
C PRO A 127 -9.52 10.94 10.96
N ASP A 128 -10.77 10.53 10.81
CA ASP A 128 -11.50 9.75 11.80
C ASP A 128 -10.89 8.35 11.93
N ARG A 129 -10.22 8.10 13.06
CA ARG A 129 -9.53 6.83 13.33
C ARG A 129 -10.48 5.64 13.33
N ALA A 130 -11.69 5.78 13.86
CA ALA A 130 -12.64 4.67 13.94
C ALA A 130 -13.11 4.28 12.53
N LYS A 131 -13.35 5.27 11.65
CA LYS A 131 -13.69 5.00 10.24
C LYS A 131 -12.52 4.36 9.48
N LEU A 132 -11.28 4.80 9.71
CA LEU A 132 -10.11 4.19 9.10
C LEU A 132 -9.98 2.71 9.48
N VAL A 133 -10.06 2.40 10.78
CA VAL A 133 -10.00 1.01 11.26
C VAL A 133 -11.15 0.18 10.69
N ALA A 134 -12.38 0.74 10.63
CA ALA A 134 -13.52 0.04 10.05
C ALA A 134 -13.35 -0.28 8.56
N VAL A 135 -12.70 0.61 7.79
CA VAL A 135 -12.34 0.32 6.40
C VAL A 135 -11.27 -0.76 6.35
N MET A 136 -10.15 -0.61 7.08
CA MET A 136 -9.08 -1.60 7.13
C MET A 136 -9.60 -3.02 7.44
N THR A 137 -10.39 -3.17 8.51
CA THR A 137 -10.93 -4.47 8.92
C THR A 137 -11.85 -5.09 7.86
N ARG A 138 -12.66 -4.29 7.15
CA ARG A 138 -13.54 -4.78 6.08
C ARG A 138 -12.77 -5.47 4.96
N TYR A 139 -11.54 -5.02 4.70
CA TYR A 139 -10.67 -5.54 3.65
C TYR A 139 -9.62 -6.54 4.18
N GLY A 140 -9.73 -7.00 5.43
CA GLY A 140 -8.84 -8.00 6.00
C GLY A 140 -7.50 -7.46 6.50
N LEU A 141 -7.42 -6.16 6.83
CA LEU A 141 -6.24 -5.56 7.45
C LEU A 141 -6.46 -5.43 8.95
N VAL A 142 -5.43 -5.80 9.71
CA VAL A 142 -5.42 -5.75 11.16
C VAL A 142 -4.34 -4.77 11.61
N PRO A 143 -4.72 -3.59 12.14
CA PRO A 143 -3.75 -2.67 12.73
C PRO A 143 -2.99 -3.35 13.87
N ALA A 144 -1.67 -3.17 13.91
CA ALA A 144 -0.86 -3.66 15.00
C ALA A 144 -1.19 -2.91 16.31
N PRO A 145 -1.02 -3.55 17.48
CA PRO A 145 -1.10 -2.87 18.75
C PRO A 145 -0.09 -1.69 18.81
N PRO A 146 -0.39 -0.61 19.54
CA PRO A 146 0.60 0.43 19.83
C PRO A 146 1.83 -0.19 20.51
N GLN A 147 3.02 0.22 20.05
CA GLN A 147 4.29 -0.09 20.71
C GLN A 147 4.61 0.95 21.79
#